data_AF-A0A2H3HDA0-F1
#
_entry.id   AF-A0A2H3HDA0-F1
#
_cell.length_a   1.000
_cell.length_b   1.000
_cell.length_c   1.000
_cell.angle_alpha   90.00
_cell.angle_beta   90.00
_cell.angle_gamma   90.00
#
_symmetry.space_group_name_H-M   'P 1'
#
loop_
_entity.id
_entity.type
_entity.pdbx_description
1 polymer ?
#
loop_
_entity_poly.entity_id
_entity_poly.type
_entity_poly.pdbx_seq_one_letter_code
_entity_poly.pdbx_strand_id
1 'polypeptide(L)'
;MDHLPQLQERSGFHVEVPFLGDARFAYHGDSVEAFPGRYDFEFAKLHDLQTGWLSSRYFQSCLFFGTLVEVFKVYNIQLLRDDFVSRDANGHATITTKYLRDYIAAWIVSASHEYPGCLDSSKHRATAREVGDKIGSVAGQAVVSAIHVARRATTPIPGPMQVLHNKRHLWTEGREHAKASAAKIWRVLDTAATTLRNLGPLSRGIDAAVWDSVLVLCTTLQTAAFFIYRAVPLDAPVTFTVPFNALPARLSPQLFLEDCWCPREVKIISDLVEDDHCALLLCAQLDRRHNLDHSKCSADRCEAYQVDPDTYRTQHHQDCHGCDFLGFDGFDSEEPARSKLFETIMRDQSQLSSCRSTPMAVYGKGQLRLLPVPVRQLLGQRFVAISHVWADGLGNADANALPRCQIERIQVSDPREI
;
A
#
# COMPACT_ATOMS: atom_id res chain seq x y z
N MET A 1 -12.90 6.10 -3.93
CA MET A 1 -12.26 5.84 -2.61
C MET A 1 -11.09 6.81 -2.42
N ASP A 2 -11.39 8.08 -2.13
CA ASP A 2 -10.46 9.22 -2.24
C ASP A 2 -9.40 9.33 -1.13
N HIS A 3 -9.51 8.50 -0.09
CA HIS A 3 -8.50 8.49 0.96
C HIS A 3 -7.21 7.81 0.49
N LEU A 4 -7.26 6.90 -0.48
CA LEU A 4 -6.07 6.30 -1.05
C LEU A 4 -5.37 7.27 -2.02
N PRO A 5 -4.03 7.29 -2.08
CA PRO A 5 -3.31 8.07 -3.07
C PRO A 5 -3.69 7.68 -4.51
N GLN A 6 -3.69 8.68 -5.39
CA GLN A 6 -3.76 8.47 -6.83
C GLN A 6 -2.34 8.58 -7.41
N LEU A 7 -1.81 7.48 -7.94
CA LEU A 7 -0.44 7.43 -8.47
C LEU A 7 -0.34 7.92 -9.92
N GLN A 8 -1.45 7.95 -10.67
CA GLN A 8 -1.46 8.36 -12.07
C GLN A 8 -2.35 9.57 -12.32
N GLU A 9 -1.76 10.62 -12.93
CA GLU A 9 -2.51 11.70 -13.59
C GLU A 9 -2.99 11.31 -15.01
N ARG A 10 -2.57 10.14 -15.53
CA ARG A 10 -2.92 9.65 -16.87
C ARG A 10 -4.10 8.66 -16.82
N SER A 11 -5.28 9.18 -17.17
CA SER A 11 -6.47 8.53 -17.72
C SER A 11 -6.95 7.21 -17.10
N GLY A 12 -8.08 7.28 -16.39
CA GLY A 12 -9.08 6.19 -16.39
C GLY A 12 -9.17 5.35 -15.13
N PHE A 13 -8.14 5.32 -14.28
CA PHE A 13 -8.24 4.64 -12.98
C PHE A 13 -9.01 5.50 -11.98
N HIS A 14 -10.33 5.48 -12.08
CA HIS A 14 -11.21 6.01 -11.05
C HIS A 14 -12.27 4.97 -10.72
N VAL A 15 -12.02 4.20 -9.65
CA VAL A 15 -13.05 3.32 -9.08
C VAL A 15 -14.09 4.21 -8.43
N GLU A 16 -15.13 4.51 -9.20
CA GLU A 16 -16.34 5.15 -8.71
C GLU A 16 -17.23 4.10 -8.05
N VAL A 17 -17.55 4.33 -6.78
CA VAL A 17 -18.45 3.46 -6.02
C VAL A 17 -19.80 4.17 -5.97
N PRO A 18 -20.88 3.61 -6.54
CA PRO A 18 -22.17 4.27 -6.54
C PRO A 18 -22.71 4.36 -5.11
N PHE A 19 -23.35 5.49 -4.76
CA PHE A 19 -24.10 5.59 -3.51
C PHE A 19 -25.49 4.99 -3.72
N LEU A 20 -25.73 3.86 -3.06
CA LEU A 20 -26.94 3.06 -3.17
C LEU A 20 -27.93 3.36 -2.04
N GLY A 21 -28.01 4.63 -1.60
CA GLY A 21 -28.80 5.01 -0.44
C GLY A 21 -30.26 4.53 -0.50
N ASP A 22 -30.71 3.89 0.59
CA ASP A 22 -32.08 3.45 0.77
C ASP A 22 -32.52 3.76 2.21
N ALA A 23 -33.58 4.55 2.37
CA ALA A 23 -34.08 4.94 3.69
C ALA A 23 -34.53 3.73 4.52
N ARG A 24 -34.94 2.63 3.88
CA ARG A 24 -35.36 1.40 4.55
C ARG A 24 -34.22 0.73 5.30
N PHE A 25 -32.99 0.86 4.80
CA PHE A 25 -31.78 0.26 5.36
C PHE A 25 -30.89 1.27 6.08
N ALA A 26 -31.43 2.45 6.41
CA ALA A 26 -30.68 3.46 7.14
C ALA A 26 -30.19 2.88 8.47
N TYR A 27 -28.89 2.99 8.72
CA TYR A 27 -28.31 2.48 9.95
C TYR A 27 -28.65 3.41 11.12
N HIS A 28 -29.41 2.91 12.09
CA HIS A 28 -29.90 3.71 13.23
C HIS A 28 -29.06 3.58 14.50
N GLY A 29 -27.86 2.98 14.44
CA GLY A 29 -26.92 2.97 15.55
C GLY A 29 -27.18 1.92 16.63
N ASP A 30 -28.02 0.92 16.38
CA ASP A 30 -28.11 -0.26 17.22
C ASP A 30 -26.93 -1.21 16.83
N SER A 31 -26.27 -1.90 17.76
CA SER A 31 -25.04 -2.74 17.60
C SER A 31 -24.85 -3.49 16.24
N VAL A 32 -23.60 -3.59 15.74
CA VAL A 32 -23.21 -4.42 14.56
C VAL A 32 -23.56 -5.91 14.73
N GLU A 33 -23.71 -6.41 15.95
CA GLU A 33 -24.01 -7.84 16.20
C GLU A 33 -25.42 -8.22 15.73
N ALA A 34 -26.38 -7.28 15.75
CA ALA A 34 -27.75 -7.51 15.29
C ALA A 34 -27.92 -7.28 13.78
N PHE A 35 -26.84 -6.95 13.09
CA PHE A 35 -26.85 -6.55 11.70
C PHE A 35 -27.33 -7.61 10.72
N PRO A 36 -26.99 -8.91 10.84
CA PRO A 36 -27.54 -9.92 9.94
C PRO A 36 -29.04 -10.21 10.19
N GLY A 37 -29.57 -9.89 11.37
CA GLY A 37 -30.93 -10.24 11.79
C GLY A 37 -31.94 -9.09 11.85
N ARG A 38 -31.54 -7.86 11.51
CA ARG A 38 -32.42 -6.67 11.59
C ARG A 38 -33.45 -6.54 10.50
N TYR A 39 -33.15 -7.14 9.36
CA TYR A 39 -34.04 -7.17 8.23
C TYR A 39 -34.22 -8.65 7.92
N ASP A 40 -35.47 -9.08 7.82
CA ASP A 40 -35.85 -10.40 7.31
C ASP A 40 -35.49 -10.46 5.81
N PHE A 41 -34.19 -10.39 5.54
CA PHE A 41 -33.60 -10.10 4.24
C PHE A 41 -32.80 -11.31 3.79
N GLU A 42 -33.42 -12.11 2.94
CA GLU A 42 -32.71 -13.15 2.21
C GLU A 42 -31.88 -12.51 1.10
N PHE A 43 -30.57 -12.74 1.13
CA PHE A 43 -29.68 -12.35 0.04
C PHE A 43 -30.10 -13.06 -1.26
N ALA A 44 -29.97 -12.35 -2.38
CA ALA A 44 -30.27 -12.87 -3.71
C ALA A 44 -29.55 -14.21 -3.96
N LYS A 45 -30.28 -15.22 -4.44
CA LYS A 45 -29.67 -16.43 -5.02
C LYS A 45 -29.00 -16.05 -6.36
N LEU A 46 -27.98 -16.82 -6.76
CA LEU A 46 -27.31 -16.64 -8.06
C LEU A 46 -28.36 -16.55 -9.19
N HIS A 47 -28.19 -15.58 -10.10
CA HIS A 47 -28.97 -15.32 -11.33
C HIS A 47 -30.17 -14.36 -11.26
N ASP A 48 -30.42 -13.65 -10.17
CA ASP A 48 -31.43 -12.57 -10.14
C ASP A 48 -30.78 -11.17 -10.04
N LEU A 49 -30.71 -10.49 -11.20
CA LEU A 49 -30.11 -9.17 -11.34
C LEU A 49 -30.91 -8.07 -10.63
N GLN A 50 -32.22 -8.21 -10.43
CA GLN A 50 -33.02 -7.21 -9.73
C GLN A 50 -32.79 -7.28 -8.21
N THR A 51 -32.63 -8.47 -7.65
CA THR A 51 -32.29 -8.63 -6.22
C THR A 51 -30.81 -8.38 -5.90
N GLY A 52 -29.92 -8.38 -6.91
CA GLY A 52 -28.52 -8.00 -6.75
C GLY A 52 -28.29 -6.53 -6.35
N TRP A 53 -29.07 -5.60 -6.93
CA TRP A 53 -29.02 -4.19 -6.53
C TRP A 53 -29.52 -3.98 -5.10
N LEU A 54 -30.56 -4.71 -4.70
CA LEU A 54 -31.09 -4.65 -3.33
C LEU A 54 -30.08 -5.21 -2.31
N SER A 55 -29.42 -6.31 -2.66
CA SER A 55 -28.32 -6.89 -1.87
C SER A 55 -27.15 -5.91 -1.73
N SER A 56 -26.80 -5.19 -2.80
CA SER A 56 -25.75 -4.16 -2.78
C SER A 56 -26.13 -2.94 -1.93
N ARG A 57 -27.38 -2.49 -1.98
CA ARG A 57 -27.92 -1.41 -1.13
C ARG A 57 -27.84 -1.76 0.34
N TYR A 58 -28.34 -2.96 0.67
CA TYR A 58 -28.29 -3.51 2.01
C TYR A 58 -26.85 -3.59 2.48
N PHE A 59 -26.00 -4.29 1.72
CA PHE A 59 -24.59 -4.48 2.01
C PHE A 59 -23.85 -3.16 2.22
N GLN A 60 -24.06 -2.14 1.40
CA GLN A 60 -23.42 -0.83 1.56
C GLN A 60 -23.92 -0.11 2.82
N SER A 61 -25.23 -0.05 3.03
CA SER A 61 -25.81 0.64 4.21
C SER A 61 -25.35 -0.01 5.51
N CYS A 62 -25.31 -1.33 5.48
CA CYS A 62 -24.87 -2.16 6.56
C CYS A 62 -23.32 -2.05 6.71
N LEU A 63 -22.52 -2.65 5.84
CA LEU A 63 -21.08 -2.82 6.11
C LEU A 63 -20.24 -1.58 5.87
N PHE A 64 -20.60 -0.72 4.92
CA PHE A 64 -19.86 0.52 4.72
C PHE A 64 -20.19 1.53 5.82
N PHE A 65 -21.46 1.94 5.92
CA PHE A 65 -21.86 2.98 6.87
C PHE A 65 -21.98 2.47 8.32
N GLY A 66 -22.51 1.27 8.55
CA GLY A 66 -22.63 0.70 9.89
C GLY A 66 -21.28 0.52 10.58
N THR A 67 -20.26 0.03 9.86
CA THR A 67 -18.89 -0.09 10.41
C THR A 67 -18.30 1.27 10.77
N LEU A 68 -18.44 2.28 9.90
CA LEU A 68 -18.00 3.65 10.19
C LEU A 68 -18.68 4.19 11.47
N VAL A 69 -20.01 4.11 11.53
CA VAL A 69 -20.78 4.63 12.66
C VAL A 69 -20.32 3.98 13.96
N GLU A 70 -20.20 2.65 13.99
CA GLU A 70 -19.93 1.93 15.23
C GLU A 70 -18.49 2.07 15.72
N VAL A 71 -17.51 2.11 14.81
CA VAL A 71 -16.11 2.40 15.18
C VAL A 71 -16.00 3.80 15.79
N PHE A 72 -16.55 4.82 15.13
CA PHE A 72 -16.43 6.21 15.60
C PHE A 72 -17.29 6.51 16.83
N LYS A 73 -18.42 5.81 17.00
CA LYS A 73 -19.29 5.90 18.17
C LYS A 73 -18.60 5.48 19.47
N VAL A 74 -17.58 4.61 19.43
CA VAL A 74 -16.79 4.24 20.63
C VAL A 74 -16.22 5.48 21.34
N TYR A 75 -15.87 6.52 20.58
CA TYR A 75 -15.37 7.80 21.10
C TYR A 75 -16.38 8.95 20.99
N ASN A 76 -17.67 8.65 20.84
CA ASN A 76 -18.74 9.63 20.65
C ASN A 76 -18.50 10.58 19.46
N ILE A 77 -17.77 10.14 18.43
CA ILE A 77 -17.57 10.91 17.22
C ILE A 77 -18.80 10.68 16.33
N GLN A 78 -19.61 11.72 16.14
CA GLN A 78 -20.82 11.65 15.33
C GLN A 78 -20.45 11.65 13.84
N LEU A 79 -20.79 10.56 13.14
CA LEU A 79 -20.61 10.44 11.70
C LEU A 79 -21.69 11.22 10.96
N LEU A 80 -21.29 12.18 10.13
CA LEU A 80 -22.19 12.82 9.17
C LEU A 80 -22.19 12.00 7.88
N ARG A 81 -23.32 11.38 7.54
CA ARG A 81 -23.44 10.52 6.34
C ARG A 81 -23.06 11.26 5.05
N ASP A 82 -23.45 12.53 4.96
CA ASP A 82 -23.20 13.36 3.78
C ASP A 82 -21.71 13.65 3.55
N ASP A 83 -20.85 13.52 4.57
CA ASP A 83 -19.39 13.61 4.39
C ASP A 83 -18.84 12.44 3.55
N PHE A 84 -19.61 11.37 3.38
CA PHE A 84 -19.23 10.16 2.64
C PHE A 84 -20.02 10.00 1.34
N VAL A 85 -20.78 11.02 0.92
CA VAL A 85 -21.52 11.02 -0.34
C VAL A 85 -21.18 12.26 -1.16
N SER A 86 -20.61 12.05 -2.34
CA SER A 86 -20.40 13.10 -3.34
C SER A 86 -21.56 13.09 -4.34
N ARG A 87 -21.89 14.26 -4.89
CA ARG A 87 -22.91 14.39 -5.95
C ARG A 87 -22.33 15.19 -7.10
N ASP A 88 -22.44 14.65 -8.31
CA ASP A 88 -22.04 15.36 -9.53
C ASP A 88 -23.09 16.42 -9.94
N ALA A 89 -22.78 17.21 -10.97
CA ALA A 89 -23.69 18.23 -11.51
C ALA A 89 -25.01 17.65 -12.05
N ASN A 90 -25.06 16.35 -12.35
CA ASN A 90 -26.23 15.64 -12.85
C ASN A 90 -27.05 14.99 -11.72
N GLY A 91 -26.61 15.11 -10.46
CA GLY A 91 -27.24 14.52 -9.29
C GLY A 91 -26.88 13.06 -9.04
N HIS A 92 -25.96 12.46 -9.81
CA HIS A 92 -25.44 11.12 -9.53
C HIS A 92 -24.66 11.15 -8.22
N ALA A 93 -25.02 10.24 -7.32
CA ALA A 93 -24.40 10.14 -6.01
C ALA A 93 -23.38 8.99 -5.99
N THR A 94 -22.18 9.28 -5.51
CA THR A 94 -21.09 8.32 -5.34
C THR A 94 -20.56 8.35 -3.91
N ILE A 95 -19.98 7.26 -3.46
CA ILE A 95 -19.29 7.20 -2.17
C ILE A 95 -17.98 7.99 -2.28
N THR A 96 -17.77 8.89 -1.35
CA THR A 96 -16.49 9.56 -1.13
C THR A 96 -15.92 9.19 0.23
N THR A 97 -14.61 9.25 0.37
CA THR A 97 -13.91 9.06 1.65
C THR A 97 -12.96 10.21 1.97
N LYS A 98 -13.16 11.36 1.30
CA LYS A 98 -12.33 12.56 1.44
C LYS A 98 -12.12 13.01 2.89
N TYR A 99 -13.16 12.92 3.72
CA TYR A 99 -13.12 13.32 5.13
C TYR A 99 -12.70 12.20 6.09
N LEU A 100 -12.51 10.96 5.62
CA LEU A 100 -12.16 9.83 6.49
C LEU A 100 -10.89 10.08 7.31
N ARG A 101 -9.90 10.75 6.71
CA ARG A 101 -8.67 11.17 7.40
C ARG A 101 -8.96 12.02 8.64
N ASP A 102 -9.92 12.93 8.54
CA ASP A 102 -10.23 13.89 9.61
C ASP A 102 -10.99 13.17 10.75
N TYR A 103 -11.88 12.22 10.42
CA TYR A 103 -12.50 11.32 11.41
C TYR A 103 -11.47 10.43 12.12
N ILE A 104 -10.51 9.85 11.39
CA ILE A 104 -9.42 9.07 11.99
C ILE A 104 -8.53 9.96 12.87
N ALA A 105 -8.24 11.21 12.44
CA ALA A 105 -7.48 12.15 13.26
C ALA A 105 -8.22 12.49 14.56
N ALA A 106 -9.54 12.70 14.52
CA ALA A 106 -10.37 12.89 15.71
C ALA A 106 -10.33 11.66 16.62
N TRP A 107 -10.39 10.45 16.06
CA TRP A 107 -10.26 9.21 16.82
C TRP A 107 -8.89 9.10 17.51
N ILE A 108 -7.79 9.39 16.81
CA ILE A 108 -6.44 9.40 17.41
C ILE A 108 -6.38 10.37 18.59
N VAL A 109 -6.92 11.59 18.42
CA VAL A 109 -6.95 12.60 19.50
C VAL A 109 -7.78 12.09 20.68
N SER A 110 -8.98 11.58 20.46
CA SER A 110 -9.84 11.03 21.52
C SER A 110 -9.19 9.86 22.26
N ALA A 111 -8.60 8.91 21.54
CA ALA A 111 -7.88 7.79 22.13
C ALA A 111 -6.64 8.23 22.94
N SER A 112 -6.02 9.35 22.55
CA SER A 112 -4.87 9.91 23.28
C SER A 112 -5.25 10.56 24.61
N HIS A 113 -6.47 11.08 24.71
CA HIS A 113 -7.01 11.60 25.98
C HIS A 113 -7.31 10.47 26.96
N GLU A 114 -7.73 9.31 26.45
CA GLU A 114 -7.94 8.10 27.24
C GLU A 114 -6.60 7.47 27.66
N TYR A 115 -5.65 7.34 26.73
CA TYR A 115 -4.30 6.84 27.00
C TYR A 115 -3.23 7.62 26.22
N PRO A 116 -2.44 8.49 26.88
CA PRO A 116 -1.44 9.32 26.21
C PRO A 116 -0.35 8.53 25.46
N GLY A 117 -0.14 7.25 25.80
CA GLY A 117 0.79 6.38 25.07
C GLY A 117 0.43 6.19 23.59
N CYS A 118 -0.82 6.43 23.20
CA CYS A 118 -1.29 6.43 21.81
C CYS A 118 -0.67 7.57 20.96
N LEU A 119 -0.13 8.63 21.57
CA LEU A 119 0.53 9.74 20.87
C LEU A 119 2.03 9.87 21.18
N ASP A 120 2.68 8.84 21.74
CA ASP A 120 4.12 8.90 22.06
C ASP A 120 4.93 9.29 20.80
N SER A 121 5.38 10.55 20.80
CA SER A 121 5.89 11.24 19.62
C SER A 121 7.19 10.66 19.07
N SER A 122 7.89 9.84 19.86
CA SER A 122 9.11 9.14 19.45
C SER A 122 8.79 7.96 18.51
N LYS A 123 7.85 7.11 18.93
CA LYS A 123 7.36 5.96 18.16
C LYS A 123 6.49 6.36 16.97
N HIS A 124 5.70 7.42 17.11
CA HIS A 124 4.81 7.86 16.03
C HIS A 124 5.55 8.62 14.93
N ARG A 125 6.60 9.41 15.24
CA ARG A 125 7.41 10.06 14.20
C ARG A 125 8.29 9.10 13.42
N ALA A 126 8.89 8.11 14.09
CA ALA A 126 9.69 7.09 13.40
C ALA A 126 8.83 6.26 12.44
N THR A 127 7.66 5.81 12.89
CA THR A 127 6.77 4.97 12.07
C THR A 127 5.95 5.74 11.05
N ALA A 128 5.51 6.97 11.33
CA ALA A 128 4.86 7.83 10.33
C ALA A 128 5.83 8.19 9.19
N ARG A 129 7.13 8.33 9.47
CA ARG A 129 8.16 8.38 8.42
C ARG A 129 8.29 7.05 7.69
N GLU A 130 8.40 5.93 8.40
CA GLU A 130 8.63 4.61 7.78
C GLU A 130 7.48 4.12 6.87
N VAL A 131 6.23 4.39 7.25
CA VAL A 131 5.01 3.95 6.53
C VAL A 131 4.42 5.07 5.67
N GLY A 132 4.41 6.31 6.17
CA GLY A 132 3.87 7.48 5.48
C GLY A 132 4.76 7.99 4.36
N ASP A 133 6.10 7.97 4.51
CA ASP A 133 7.01 8.40 3.45
C ASP A 133 7.14 7.36 2.32
N LYS A 134 6.78 6.09 2.57
CA LYS A 134 6.86 5.01 1.55
C LYS A 134 5.59 4.83 0.72
N ILE A 135 4.39 5.08 1.26
CA ILE A 135 3.11 4.73 0.59
C ILE A 135 2.04 5.81 0.71
N GLY A 136 2.23 6.89 1.49
CA GLY A 136 1.20 7.91 1.66
C GLY A 136 -0.06 7.38 2.35
N SER A 137 0.08 6.44 3.28
CA SER A 137 -1.06 5.82 3.96
C SER A 137 -1.91 6.85 4.72
N VAL A 138 -3.24 6.70 4.64
CA VAL A 138 -4.21 7.57 5.34
C VAL A 138 -3.94 7.62 6.83
N ALA A 139 -3.60 6.49 7.44
CA ALA A 139 -3.25 6.41 8.84
C ALA A 139 -2.02 7.29 9.16
N GLY A 140 -0.99 7.27 8.31
CA GLY A 140 0.20 8.14 8.46
C GLY A 140 -0.14 9.64 8.39
N GLN A 141 -0.96 10.04 7.40
CA GLN A 141 -1.40 11.44 7.26
C GLN A 141 -2.34 11.89 8.38
N ALA A 142 -3.21 10.99 8.86
CA ALA A 142 -4.10 11.24 9.99
C ALA A 142 -3.32 11.45 11.29
N VAL A 143 -2.23 10.70 11.52
CA VAL A 143 -1.31 10.92 12.66
C VAL A 143 -0.69 12.32 12.62
N VAL A 144 -0.24 12.79 11.45
CA VAL A 144 0.29 14.16 11.30
C VAL A 144 -0.78 15.20 11.66
N SER A 145 -2.00 15.01 11.16
CA SER A 145 -3.14 15.90 11.44
C SER A 145 -3.50 15.90 12.92
N ALA A 146 -3.56 14.72 13.56
CA ALA A 146 -3.84 14.57 14.99
C ALA A 146 -2.76 15.25 15.87
N ILE A 147 -1.47 15.10 15.53
CA ILE A 147 -0.38 15.79 16.22
C ILE A 147 -0.55 17.31 16.13
N HIS A 148 -0.94 17.82 14.96
CA HIS A 148 -1.18 19.25 14.77
C HIS A 148 -2.36 19.77 15.59
N VAL A 149 -3.47 19.03 15.61
CA VAL A 149 -4.66 19.34 16.42
C VAL A 149 -4.32 19.32 17.92
N ALA A 150 -3.67 18.26 18.41
CA ALA A 150 -3.29 18.12 19.81
C ALA A 150 -2.35 19.24 20.29
N ARG A 151 -1.45 19.73 19.41
CA ARG A 151 -0.55 20.86 19.73
C ARG A 151 -1.27 22.19 19.89
N ARG A 152 -2.44 22.38 19.27
CA ARG A 152 -3.23 23.61 19.37
C ARG A 152 -4.10 23.67 20.63
N ALA A 153 -4.33 22.53 21.30
CA ALA A 153 -5.27 22.41 22.41
C ALA A 153 -4.63 22.49 23.82
N THR A 154 -3.41 23.00 23.98
CA THR A 154 -2.66 22.89 25.25
C THR A 154 -3.22 23.77 26.38
N THR A 155 -3.74 23.12 27.42
CA THR A 155 -3.67 23.61 28.81
C THR A 155 -2.31 23.26 29.44
N PRO A 156 -1.86 23.99 30.49
CA PRO A 156 -0.49 23.90 31.01
C PRO A 156 -0.21 22.57 31.72
N ILE A 157 1.01 22.03 31.52
CA ILE A 157 1.49 20.79 32.15
C ILE A 157 1.83 21.07 33.63
N PRO A 158 1.28 20.33 34.61
CA PRO A 158 1.65 20.47 36.03
C PRO A 158 3.06 19.94 36.33
N GLY A 159 3.71 20.50 37.35
CA GLY A 159 5.10 20.27 37.71
C GLY A 159 5.48 18.84 38.20
N PRO A 160 6.79 18.52 38.29
CA PRO A 160 7.31 17.15 38.13
C PRO A 160 7.04 16.13 39.25
N MET A 161 6.80 16.56 40.49
CA MET A 161 6.86 15.67 41.68
C MET A 161 5.52 15.10 42.15
N GLN A 162 4.40 15.82 42.03
CA GLN A 162 3.05 15.28 42.30
C GLN A 162 2.53 14.36 41.18
N VAL A 163 3.19 14.40 40.04
CA VAL A 163 2.76 13.78 38.80
C VAL A 163 3.16 12.30 38.70
N LEU A 164 4.18 11.81 39.42
CA LEU A 164 4.70 10.45 39.22
C LEU A 164 3.83 9.33 39.84
N HIS A 165 3.22 9.55 41.01
CA HIS A 165 2.36 8.54 41.65
C HIS A 165 0.94 8.55 41.05
N ASN A 166 0.38 9.74 40.80
CA ASN A 166 -0.89 9.90 40.06
C ASN A 166 -0.77 9.43 38.60
N LYS A 167 0.38 9.62 37.94
CA LYS A 167 0.58 9.07 36.58
C LYS A 167 0.48 7.56 36.56
N ARG A 168 1.07 6.80 37.49
CA ARG A 168 0.98 5.33 37.40
C ARG A 168 -0.46 4.84 37.48
N HIS A 169 -1.28 5.38 38.39
CA HIS A 169 -2.69 5.01 38.52
C HIS A 169 -3.53 5.48 37.33
N LEU A 170 -3.37 6.76 36.92
CA LEU A 170 -4.04 7.31 35.74
C LEU A 170 -3.65 6.58 34.45
N TRP A 171 -2.42 6.08 34.36
CA TRP A 171 -1.94 5.29 33.23
C TRP A 171 -2.48 3.86 33.26
N THR A 172 -2.69 3.26 34.43
CA THR A 172 -3.35 1.95 34.53
C THR A 172 -4.83 2.06 34.19
N GLU A 173 -5.56 3.03 34.74
CA GLU A 173 -6.98 3.25 34.40
C GLU A 173 -7.16 3.62 32.93
N GLY A 174 -6.36 4.57 32.41
CA GLY A 174 -6.38 4.95 31.01
C GLY A 174 -6.03 3.79 30.07
N ARG A 175 -5.11 2.90 30.48
CA ARG A 175 -4.78 1.70 29.72
C ARG A 175 -5.94 0.70 29.68
N GLU A 176 -6.62 0.46 30.81
CA GLU A 176 -7.76 -0.45 30.86
C GLU A 176 -8.97 0.10 30.08
N HIS A 177 -9.19 1.42 30.12
CA HIS A 177 -10.16 2.07 29.22
C HIS A 177 -9.76 1.86 27.75
N ALA A 178 -8.51 2.14 27.38
CA ALA A 178 -8.04 1.95 26.00
C ALA A 178 -8.15 0.49 25.54
N LYS A 179 -7.92 -0.50 26.42
CA LYS A 179 -8.19 -1.92 26.13
C LYS A 179 -9.67 -2.17 25.88
N ALA A 180 -10.56 -1.64 26.72
CA ALA A 180 -12.00 -1.80 26.55
C ALA A 180 -12.50 -1.16 25.24
N SER A 181 -11.98 0.02 24.91
CA SER A 181 -12.26 0.71 23.64
C SER A 181 -11.73 -0.08 22.45
N ALA A 182 -10.48 -0.56 22.50
CA ALA A 182 -9.92 -1.45 21.49
C ALA A 182 -10.73 -2.74 21.31
N ALA A 183 -11.18 -3.38 22.39
CA ALA A 183 -12.00 -4.58 22.33
C ALA A 183 -13.35 -4.34 21.64
N LYS A 184 -14.00 -3.20 21.89
CA LYS A 184 -15.23 -2.80 21.19
C LYS A 184 -14.99 -2.63 19.69
N ILE A 185 -13.94 -1.91 19.31
CA ILE A 185 -13.59 -1.66 17.91
C ILE A 185 -13.21 -2.96 17.19
N TRP A 186 -12.44 -3.82 17.86
CA TRP A 186 -12.10 -5.13 17.34
C TRP A 186 -13.34 -6.00 17.09
N ARG A 187 -14.32 -6.02 18.00
CA ARG A 187 -15.59 -6.76 17.78
C ARG A 187 -16.35 -6.25 16.56
N VAL A 188 -16.39 -4.94 16.34
CA VAL A 188 -17.00 -4.35 15.14
C VAL A 188 -16.32 -4.84 13.88
N LEU A 189 -14.98 -4.75 13.81
CA LEU A 189 -14.21 -5.19 12.66
C LEU A 189 -14.26 -6.71 12.45
N ASP A 190 -14.18 -7.51 13.50
CA ASP A 190 -14.29 -8.97 13.42
C ASP A 190 -15.69 -9.42 12.97
N THR A 191 -16.75 -8.73 13.41
CA THR A 191 -18.12 -8.98 12.94
C THR A 191 -18.26 -8.65 11.45
N ALA A 192 -17.71 -7.50 11.01
CA ALA A 192 -17.69 -7.13 9.60
C ALA A 192 -16.91 -8.17 8.77
N ALA A 193 -15.74 -8.60 9.23
CA ALA A 193 -14.93 -9.63 8.57
C ALA A 193 -15.66 -10.98 8.49
N THR A 194 -16.30 -11.40 9.58
CA THR A 194 -17.10 -12.63 9.63
C THR A 194 -18.29 -12.57 8.68
N THR A 195 -18.95 -11.42 8.62
CA THR A 195 -20.07 -11.22 7.68
C THR A 195 -19.59 -11.27 6.24
N LEU A 196 -18.46 -10.61 5.91
CA LEU A 196 -17.85 -10.71 4.59
C LEU A 196 -17.48 -12.16 4.23
N ARG A 197 -16.88 -12.92 5.15
CA ARG A 197 -16.57 -14.36 4.93
C ARG A 197 -17.83 -15.17 4.62
N ASN A 198 -18.89 -14.96 5.40
CA ASN A 198 -20.17 -15.66 5.23
C ASN A 198 -20.88 -15.28 3.92
N LEU A 199 -20.73 -14.03 3.48
CA LEU A 199 -21.29 -13.55 2.22
C LEU A 199 -20.42 -13.87 0.99
N GLY A 200 -19.16 -14.28 1.17
CA GLY A 200 -18.25 -14.64 0.08
C GLY A 200 -18.88 -15.53 -0.99
N PRO A 201 -19.56 -16.65 -0.65
CA PRO A 201 -20.26 -17.50 -1.62
C PRO A 201 -21.38 -16.81 -2.40
N LEU A 202 -22.02 -15.78 -1.82
CA LEU A 202 -23.11 -14.99 -2.40
C LEU A 202 -22.64 -13.67 -3.02
N SER A 203 -21.34 -13.38 -2.95
CA SER A 203 -20.74 -12.10 -3.36
C SER A 203 -21.04 -11.71 -4.81
N ARG A 204 -21.30 -12.68 -5.71
CA ARG A 204 -21.69 -12.42 -7.10
C ARG A 204 -22.98 -11.61 -7.25
N GLY A 205 -23.85 -11.60 -6.24
CA GLY A 205 -25.05 -10.75 -6.20
C GLY A 205 -24.79 -9.33 -5.70
N ILE A 206 -23.58 -9.00 -5.27
CA ILE A 206 -23.18 -7.66 -4.81
C ILE A 206 -22.31 -7.02 -5.88
N ASP A 207 -22.49 -5.73 -6.14
CA ASP A 207 -21.63 -4.95 -7.03
C ASP A 207 -20.15 -5.00 -6.59
N ALA A 208 -19.23 -5.18 -7.54
CA ALA A 208 -17.81 -5.36 -7.26
C ALA A 208 -17.19 -4.13 -6.59
N ALA A 209 -17.52 -2.92 -7.06
CA ALA A 209 -17.03 -1.68 -6.49
C ALA A 209 -17.57 -1.47 -5.07
N VAL A 210 -18.83 -1.82 -4.82
CA VAL A 210 -19.41 -1.76 -3.47
C VAL A 210 -18.69 -2.71 -2.50
N TRP A 211 -18.40 -3.95 -2.91
CA TRP A 211 -17.67 -4.91 -2.05
C TRP A 211 -16.25 -4.48 -1.75
N ASP A 212 -15.48 -4.13 -2.77
CA ASP A 212 -14.10 -3.69 -2.61
C ASP A 212 -14.04 -2.39 -1.81
N SER A 213 -15.04 -1.50 -1.92
CA SER A 213 -15.10 -0.29 -1.09
C SER A 213 -15.22 -0.61 0.40
N VAL A 214 -15.95 -1.68 0.77
CA VAL A 214 -16.06 -2.14 2.15
C VAL A 214 -14.75 -2.78 2.61
N LEU A 215 -14.12 -3.62 1.78
CA LEU A 215 -12.82 -4.21 2.10
C LEU A 215 -11.76 -3.13 2.36
N VAL A 216 -11.60 -2.19 1.43
CA VAL A 216 -10.63 -1.08 1.54
C VAL A 216 -10.92 -0.21 2.77
N LEU A 217 -12.18 0.12 3.03
CA LEU A 217 -12.58 0.87 4.22
C LEU A 217 -12.21 0.11 5.51
N CYS A 218 -12.59 -1.16 5.60
CA CYS A 218 -12.34 -2.00 6.77
C CYS A 218 -10.85 -2.23 7.01
N THR A 219 -10.06 -2.50 5.96
CA THR A 219 -8.60 -2.57 6.04
C THR A 219 -8.01 -1.24 6.51
N THR A 220 -8.52 -0.10 6.04
CA THR A 220 -8.07 1.23 6.50
C THR A 220 -8.36 1.45 7.98
N LEU A 221 -9.57 1.11 8.46
CA LEU A 221 -9.95 1.23 9.87
C LEU A 221 -9.16 0.25 10.76
N GLN A 222 -8.91 -0.98 10.29
CA GLN A 222 -8.06 -1.95 10.96
C GLN A 222 -6.63 -1.40 11.13
N THR A 223 -6.05 -0.88 10.05
CA THR A 223 -4.71 -0.29 10.07
C THR A 223 -4.64 0.92 11.02
N ALA A 224 -5.67 1.77 11.02
CA ALA A 224 -5.77 2.86 11.99
C ALA A 224 -5.83 2.34 13.44
N ALA A 225 -6.66 1.33 13.72
CA ALA A 225 -6.76 0.71 15.05
C ALA A 225 -5.43 0.10 15.50
N PHE A 226 -4.74 -0.61 14.61
CA PHE A 226 -3.40 -1.16 14.87
C PHE A 226 -2.45 -0.06 15.32
N PHE A 227 -2.37 1.06 14.59
CA PHE A 227 -1.46 2.15 14.95
C PHE A 227 -1.84 2.85 16.25
N ILE A 228 -3.14 3.04 16.52
CA ILE A 228 -3.62 3.68 17.76
C ILE A 228 -3.31 2.80 18.97
N TYR A 229 -3.56 1.49 18.89
CA TYR A 229 -3.50 0.59 20.04
C TYR A 229 -2.25 -0.28 20.13
N ARG A 230 -1.29 -0.21 19.19
CA ARG A 230 -0.03 -1.01 19.24
C ARG A 230 0.79 -0.85 20.52
N ALA A 231 0.63 0.27 21.23
CA ALA A 231 1.32 0.53 22.49
C ALA A 231 0.55 0.02 23.73
N VAL A 232 -0.67 -0.47 23.53
CA VAL A 232 -1.53 -1.07 24.54
C VAL A 232 -1.32 -2.59 24.50
N PRO A 233 -1.01 -3.25 25.63
CA PRO A 233 -0.90 -4.71 25.68
C PRO A 233 -2.30 -5.30 25.63
N LEU A 234 -2.82 -5.58 24.43
CA LEU A 234 -4.15 -6.12 24.22
C LEU A 234 -4.19 -7.60 24.58
N ASP A 235 -5.25 -8.01 25.28
CA ASP A 235 -5.50 -9.39 25.66
C ASP A 235 -6.12 -10.15 24.46
N ALA A 236 -5.68 -11.39 24.22
CA ALA A 236 -6.24 -12.23 23.16
C ALA A 236 -7.77 -12.40 23.35
N PRO A 237 -8.58 -12.42 22.27
CA PRO A 237 -8.20 -12.51 20.85
C PRO A 237 -8.01 -11.16 20.14
N VAL A 238 -7.98 -10.03 20.86
CA VAL A 238 -7.98 -8.68 20.27
C VAL A 238 -6.68 -8.44 19.48
N THR A 239 -6.78 -8.47 18.14
CA THR A 239 -5.67 -8.25 17.21
C THR A 239 -6.12 -7.47 15.98
N PHE A 240 -5.29 -6.54 15.51
CA PHE A 240 -5.60 -5.68 14.35
C PHE A 240 -4.72 -5.99 13.13
N THR A 241 -4.30 -7.24 12.96
CA THR A 241 -3.32 -7.63 11.94
C THR A 241 -3.89 -8.51 10.82
N VAL A 242 -5.03 -9.18 11.00
CA VAL A 242 -5.46 -10.28 10.10
C VAL A 242 -6.88 -10.22 9.53
N PRO A 243 -7.90 -9.52 10.09
CA PRO A 243 -9.29 -9.90 9.80
C PRO A 243 -9.72 -9.79 8.32
N PHE A 244 -9.13 -8.91 7.51
CA PHE A 244 -9.58 -8.67 6.14
C PHE A 244 -8.64 -9.19 5.02
N ASN A 245 -7.39 -9.52 5.30
CA ASN A 245 -6.39 -9.86 4.27
C ASN A 245 -6.76 -11.15 3.51
N ALA A 246 -7.36 -12.13 4.20
CA ALA A 246 -7.77 -13.40 3.58
C ALA A 246 -9.09 -13.33 2.76
N LEU A 247 -9.73 -12.15 2.69
CA LEU A 247 -10.95 -11.97 1.92
C LEU A 247 -10.64 -11.57 0.48
N PRO A 248 -11.27 -12.18 -0.54
CA PRO A 248 -10.95 -11.86 -1.93
C PRO A 248 -11.50 -10.48 -2.34
N ALA A 249 -10.60 -9.61 -2.81
CA ALA A 249 -10.97 -8.43 -3.59
C ALA A 249 -11.44 -8.83 -5.00
N ARG A 250 -12.24 -7.99 -5.64
CA ARG A 250 -12.87 -8.28 -6.94
C ARG A 250 -12.44 -7.33 -8.04
N LEU A 251 -12.08 -6.10 -7.71
CA LEU A 251 -11.56 -5.11 -8.65
C LEU A 251 -10.06 -5.24 -8.83
N SER A 252 -9.26 -5.36 -7.77
CA SER A 252 -7.80 -5.38 -7.91
C SER A 252 -7.30 -6.47 -8.90
N PRO A 253 -7.84 -7.72 -8.92
CA PRO A 253 -7.41 -8.70 -9.92
C PRO A 253 -7.80 -8.33 -11.35
N GLN A 254 -8.95 -7.66 -11.54
CA GLN A 254 -9.41 -7.20 -12.86
C GLN A 254 -8.52 -6.05 -13.36
N LEU A 255 -8.19 -5.11 -12.48
CA LEU A 255 -7.33 -3.98 -12.79
C LEU A 255 -5.91 -4.44 -13.15
N PHE A 256 -5.33 -5.37 -12.39
CA PHE A 256 -4.05 -5.98 -12.75
C PHE A 256 -4.08 -6.62 -14.14
N LEU A 257 -5.17 -7.30 -14.51
CA LEU A 257 -5.35 -7.87 -15.85
C LEU A 257 -5.45 -6.79 -16.93
N GLU A 258 -6.24 -5.74 -16.71
CA GLU A 258 -6.43 -4.63 -17.65
C GLU A 258 -5.13 -3.87 -17.92
N ASP A 259 -4.29 -3.71 -16.89
CA ASP A 259 -2.98 -3.05 -16.99
C ASP A 259 -1.84 -4.01 -17.40
N CYS A 260 -2.18 -5.21 -17.89
CA CYS A 260 -1.24 -6.19 -18.47
C CYS A 260 -0.15 -6.68 -17.51
N TRP A 261 -0.46 -6.75 -16.21
CA TRP A 261 0.47 -7.30 -15.23
C TRP A 261 0.76 -8.78 -15.46
N CYS A 262 2.02 -9.16 -15.24
CA CYS A 262 2.42 -10.56 -15.22
C CYS A 262 1.81 -11.28 -13.99
N PRO A 263 1.18 -12.46 -14.13
CA PRO A 263 0.64 -13.23 -12.99
C PRO A 263 1.66 -13.49 -11.88
N ARG A 264 2.94 -13.71 -12.23
CA ARG A 264 4.03 -13.87 -11.25
C ARG A 264 4.29 -12.59 -10.47
N GLU A 265 4.24 -11.43 -11.12
CA GLU A 265 4.44 -10.14 -10.47
C GLU A 265 3.27 -9.81 -9.54
N VAL A 266 2.03 -10.09 -9.95
CA VAL A 266 0.86 -9.97 -9.09
C VAL A 266 1.03 -10.82 -7.83
N LYS A 267 1.45 -12.08 -7.96
CA LYS A 267 1.74 -12.95 -6.80
C LYS A 267 2.84 -12.36 -5.90
N ILE A 268 3.96 -11.91 -6.48
CA ILE A 268 5.07 -11.31 -5.71
C ILE A 268 4.57 -10.11 -4.91
N ILE A 269 3.76 -9.24 -5.51
CA ILE A 269 3.21 -8.07 -4.82
C ILE A 269 2.23 -8.49 -3.74
N SER A 270 1.31 -9.42 -4.03
CA SER A 270 0.37 -9.98 -3.04
C SER A 270 1.10 -10.51 -1.81
N ASP A 271 2.15 -11.32 -2.02
CA ASP A 271 2.97 -11.87 -0.96
C ASP A 271 3.72 -10.75 -0.20
N LEU A 272 4.26 -9.75 -0.91
CA LEU A 272 5.02 -8.64 -0.32
C LEU A 272 4.14 -7.74 0.56
N VAL A 273 2.88 -7.53 0.17
CA VAL A 273 1.93 -6.69 0.91
C VAL A 273 1.00 -7.51 1.80
N GLU A 274 1.26 -8.82 1.94
CA GLU A 274 0.46 -9.75 2.76
C GLU A 274 -1.05 -9.67 2.48
N ASP A 275 -1.41 -9.55 1.20
CA ASP A 275 -2.79 -9.38 0.72
C ASP A 275 -3.52 -8.13 1.29
N ASP A 276 -2.80 -7.07 1.65
CA ASP A 276 -3.39 -5.79 2.03
C ASP A 276 -4.15 -5.15 0.85
N HIS A 277 -5.48 -5.04 0.98
CA HIS A 277 -6.37 -4.51 -0.05
C HIS A 277 -6.08 -3.08 -0.47
N CYS A 278 -5.62 -2.23 0.46
CA CYS A 278 -5.28 -0.85 0.15
C CYS A 278 -4.01 -0.77 -0.68
N ALA A 279 -3.00 -1.56 -0.33
CA ALA A 279 -1.74 -1.66 -1.06
C ALA A 279 -1.94 -2.29 -2.44
N LEU A 280 -2.73 -3.37 -2.54
CA LEU A 280 -3.04 -4.02 -3.82
C LEU A 280 -3.79 -3.08 -4.77
N LEU A 281 -4.79 -2.34 -4.28
CA LEU A 281 -5.51 -1.36 -5.10
C LEU A 281 -4.61 -0.21 -5.54
N LEU A 282 -3.63 0.18 -4.71
CA LEU A 282 -2.62 1.18 -5.08
C LEU A 282 -1.66 0.64 -6.14
N CYS A 283 -1.15 -0.58 -5.99
CA CYS A 283 -0.27 -1.23 -6.97
C CYS A 283 -0.97 -1.43 -8.30
N ALA A 284 -2.27 -1.76 -8.29
CA ALA A 284 -3.08 -1.89 -9.50
C ALA A 284 -3.24 -0.59 -10.29
N GLN A 285 -2.88 0.59 -9.73
CA GLN A 285 -2.84 1.85 -10.48
C GLN A 285 -1.60 1.99 -11.36
N LEU A 286 -0.61 1.11 -11.24
CA LEU A 286 0.61 1.20 -12.03
C LEU A 286 0.37 0.56 -13.40
N ASP A 287 0.55 1.36 -14.43
CA ASP A 287 0.54 0.89 -15.82
C ASP A 287 1.75 -0.02 -16.09
N ARG A 288 1.47 -1.27 -16.42
CA ARG A 288 2.47 -2.27 -16.82
C ARG A 288 2.32 -2.68 -18.28
N ARG A 289 1.57 -1.91 -19.08
CA ARG A 289 1.46 -2.16 -20.52
C ARG A 289 2.81 -1.94 -21.17
N HIS A 290 3.40 -3.02 -21.62
CA HIS A 290 4.66 -3.07 -22.33
C HIS A 290 4.56 -4.08 -23.47
N ASN A 291 5.56 -4.11 -24.36
CA ASN A 291 5.55 -4.97 -25.54
C ASN A 291 5.79 -6.47 -25.29
N LEU A 292 5.89 -6.92 -24.03
CA LEU A 292 6.05 -8.34 -23.69
C LEU A 292 4.69 -9.03 -23.47
N ASP A 293 4.54 -10.23 -24.02
CA ASP A 293 3.36 -11.08 -23.87
C ASP A 293 3.47 -11.97 -22.62
N HIS A 294 2.66 -11.67 -21.59
CA HIS A 294 2.58 -12.46 -20.35
C HIS A 294 1.50 -13.55 -20.38
N SER A 295 0.85 -13.82 -21.51
CA SER A 295 -0.26 -14.80 -21.60
C SER A 295 0.13 -16.23 -21.19
N LYS A 296 1.42 -16.58 -21.29
CA LYS A 296 1.97 -17.89 -20.92
C LYS A 296 2.52 -17.95 -19.49
N CYS A 297 2.55 -16.82 -18.79
CA CYS A 297 3.08 -16.74 -17.43
C CYS A 297 2.10 -17.34 -16.42
N SER A 298 2.63 -17.86 -15.31
CA SER A 298 1.87 -18.38 -14.18
C SER A 298 2.21 -17.61 -12.90
N ALA A 299 1.44 -17.85 -11.83
CA ALA A 299 1.72 -17.25 -10.53
C ALA A 299 3.14 -17.60 -10.02
N ASP A 300 3.67 -18.75 -10.39
CA ASP A 300 4.98 -19.23 -9.93
C ASP A 300 6.12 -18.93 -10.91
N ARG A 301 5.83 -18.53 -12.16
CA ARG A 301 6.86 -18.33 -13.18
C ARG A 301 6.45 -17.29 -14.21
N CYS A 302 7.33 -16.30 -14.42
CA CYS A 302 7.26 -15.44 -15.60
C CYS A 302 8.02 -16.13 -16.73
N GLU A 303 7.34 -16.41 -17.84
CA GLU A 303 7.94 -16.94 -19.08
C GLU A 303 8.43 -15.83 -20.00
N ALA A 304 7.76 -14.66 -20.01
CA ALA A 304 8.09 -13.56 -20.92
C ALA A 304 9.49 -12.96 -20.67
N TYR A 305 9.93 -12.97 -19.42
CA TYR A 305 11.26 -12.50 -19.03
C TYR A 305 12.35 -13.59 -19.06
N GLN A 306 12.01 -14.83 -19.45
CA GLN A 306 13.01 -15.88 -19.61
C GLN A 306 13.73 -15.69 -20.95
N VAL A 307 15.05 -15.78 -20.89
CA VAL A 307 15.90 -15.78 -22.08
C VAL A 307 16.27 -17.22 -22.41
N ASP A 308 16.06 -17.61 -23.66
CA ASP A 308 16.57 -18.85 -24.22
C ASP A 308 17.99 -18.60 -24.76
N PRO A 309 19.04 -19.17 -24.16
CA PRO A 309 20.43 -18.94 -24.56
C PRO A 309 20.70 -19.28 -26.03
N ASP A 310 19.97 -20.25 -26.60
CA ASP A 310 20.22 -20.73 -27.97
C ASP A 310 19.66 -19.76 -29.03
N THR A 311 18.64 -18.99 -28.68
CA THR A 311 17.95 -18.08 -29.59
C THR A 311 18.18 -16.61 -29.29
N TYR A 312 18.72 -16.29 -28.10
CA TYR A 312 18.98 -14.93 -27.68
C TYR A 312 20.02 -14.24 -28.56
N ARG A 313 19.74 -12.99 -28.94
CA ARG A 313 20.67 -12.12 -29.63
C ARG A 313 20.68 -10.76 -28.97
N THR A 314 21.86 -10.30 -28.58
CA THR A 314 22.01 -8.98 -27.98
C THR A 314 21.59 -7.90 -28.97
N GLN A 315 20.73 -7.00 -28.51
CA GLN A 315 20.18 -5.90 -29.27
C GLN A 315 21.16 -4.72 -29.30
N HIS A 316 21.49 -4.30 -30.52
CA HIS A 316 22.22 -3.06 -30.76
C HIS A 316 21.24 -1.91 -31.05
N HIS A 317 21.73 -0.68 -30.94
CA HIS A 317 20.97 0.48 -31.41
C HIS A 317 20.63 0.34 -32.91
N GLN A 318 19.50 0.90 -33.36
CA GLN A 318 19.04 0.75 -34.75
C GLN A 318 20.08 1.26 -35.77
N ASP A 319 20.80 2.33 -35.44
CA ASP A 319 21.86 2.91 -36.29
C ASP A 319 23.25 2.27 -36.08
N CYS A 320 23.32 1.12 -35.40
CA CYS A 320 24.59 0.45 -35.14
C CYS A 320 25.04 -0.36 -36.37
N HIS A 321 26.24 -0.06 -36.87
CA HIS A 321 26.85 -0.76 -38.02
C HIS A 321 27.86 -1.86 -37.60
N GLY A 322 27.66 -2.44 -36.42
CA GLY A 322 28.59 -3.38 -35.79
C GLY A 322 29.56 -2.65 -34.86
N CYS A 323 29.39 -2.83 -33.56
CA CYS A 323 30.23 -2.22 -32.54
C CYS A 323 30.76 -3.28 -31.57
N ASP A 324 31.87 -2.98 -30.92
CA ASP A 324 32.39 -3.82 -29.85
C ASP A 324 31.49 -3.81 -28.61
N PHE A 325 31.72 -4.79 -27.74
CA PHE A 325 31.16 -4.84 -26.40
C PHE A 325 32.12 -4.19 -25.41
N LEU A 326 31.58 -3.44 -24.45
CA LEU A 326 32.33 -2.85 -23.37
C LEU A 326 31.90 -3.48 -22.05
N GLY A 327 32.85 -4.11 -21.38
CA GLY A 327 32.71 -4.67 -20.04
C GLY A 327 33.80 -4.14 -19.11
N PHE A 328 33.88 -4.71 -17.91
CA PHE A 328 34.98 -4.46 -16.99
C PHE A 328 35.94 -5.65 -17.00
N ASP A 329 37.23 -5.38 -17.20
CA ASP A 329 38.26 -6.42 -17.28
C ASP A 329 38.27 -7.32 -16.03
N GLY A 330 38.43 -8.63 -16.26
CA GLY A 330 38.76 -9.61 -15.22
C GLY A 330 37.59 -10.28 -14.51
N PHE A 331 36.34 -10.15 -14.99
CA PHE A 331 35.21 -10.93 -14.45
C PHE A 331 34.99 -12.26 -15.18
N ASP A 332 35.38 -12.34 -16.45
CA ASP A 332 35.26 -13.55 -17.29
C ASP A 332 36.52 -14.44 -17.22
N SER A 333 37.44 -14.19 -16.28
CA SER A 333 38.64 -15.02 -16.05
C SER A 333 38.36 -16.14 -15.05
N GLU A 334 39.13 -17.23 -15.12
CA GLU A 334 39.04 -18.38 -14.18
C GLU A 334 39.23 -18.00 -12.69
N GLU A 335 39.59 -16.75 -12.39
CA GLU A 335 39.75 -16.23 -11.02
C GLU A 335 38.97 -14.90 -10.80
N PRO A 336 37.64 -14.94 -10.67
CA PRO A 336 36.80 -13.75 -10.47
C PRO A 336 37.18 -12.93 -9.22
N ALA A 337 37.79 -13.60 -8.23
CA ALA A 337 38.27 -12.97 -6.99
C ALA A 337 39.41 -11.96 -7.21
N ARG A 338 40.10 -12.00 -8.36
CA ARG A 338 41.11 -11.03 -8.77
C ARG A 338 40.53 -9.87 -9.60
N SER A 339 39.23 -9.88 -9.89
CA SER A 339 38.57 -8.77 -10.57
C SER A 339 38.62 -7.51 -9.71
N LYS A 340 38.99 -6.38 -10.31
CA LYS A 340 38.95 -5.06 -9.67
C LYS A 340 37.52 -4.68 -9.25
N LEU A 341 36.50 -5.17 -9.96
CA LEU A 341 35.09 -5.02 -9.58
C LEU A 341 34.79 -5.82 -8.29
N PHE A 342 35.20 -7.09 -8.23
CA PHE A 342 35.02 -7.94 -7.04
C PHE A 342 35.78 -7.36 -5.84
N GLU A 343 37.02 -6.92 -6.00
CA GLU A 343 37.77 -6.24 -4.92
C GLU A 343 37.05 -4.97 -4.44
N THR A 344 36.50 -4.16 -5.35
CA THR A 344 35.81 -2.90 -5.02
C THR A 344 34.48 -3.15 -4.31
N ILE A 345 33.71 -4.16 -4.76
CA ILE A 345 32.42 -4.53 -4.15
C ILE A 345 32.61 -5.24 -2.80
N MET A 346 33.61 -6.13 -2.68
CA MET A 346 33.78 -7.02 -1.52
C MET A 346 34.63 -6.43 -0.39
N ARG A 347 35.65 -5.60 -0.68
CA ARG A 347 36.43 -4.95 0.41
C ARG A 347 35.55 -4.05 1.29
N ASP A 348 34.46 -3.51 0.77
CA ASP A 348 33.59 -2.54 1.44
C ASP A 348 32.45 -3.17 2.27
N GLN A 349 32.33 -4.51 2.32
CA GLN A 349 31.32 -5.18 3.16
C GLN A 349 31.71 -5.24 4.65
N SER A 350 32.99 -5.04 4.98
CA SER A 350 33.49 -5.14 6.36
C SER A 350 33.36 -3.84 7.18
N GLN A 351 32.97 -2.72 6.57
CA GLN A 351 32.89 -1.41 7.23
C GLN A 351 31.45 -0.89 7.28
N LEU A 352 30.79 -1.06 8.43
CA LEU A 352 29.48 -0.52 8.78
C LEU A 352 29.45 1.02 8.97
N SER A 353 30.23 1.78 8.20
CA SER A 353 30.35 3.23 8.40
C SER A 353 29.69 4.04 7.27
N SER A 354 29.20 5.24 7.61
CA SER A 354 28.53 6.21 6.74
C SER A 354 29.37 6.77 5.57
N CYS A 355 30.56 6.19 5.34
CA CYS A 355 31.50 6.52 4.26
C CYS A 355 31.56 5.46 3.15
N ARG A 356 30.58 4.55 3.08
CA ARG A 356 30.49 3.52 2.05
C ARG A 356 30.55 4.14 0.65
N SER A 357 31.39 3.58 -0.22
CA SER A 357 31.53 4.05 -1.60
C SER A 357 30.80 3.10 -2.53
N THR A 358 29.92 3.63 -3.38
CA THR A 358 29.21 2.85 -4.39
C THR A 358 30.09 2.77 -5.64
N PRO A 359 30.36 1.58 -6.19
CA PRO A 359 31.05 1.47 -7.47
C PRO A 359 30.17 2.03 -8.59
N MET A 360 30.65 3.05 -9.28
CA MET A 360 29.98 3.67 -10.41
C MET A 360 30.74 3.37 -11.70
N ALA A 361 29.99 2.96 -12.73
CA ALA A 361 30.47 2.86 -14.09
C ALA A 361 30.56 4.28 -14.70
N VAL A 362 31.73 4.67 -15.17
CA VAL A 362 31.95 5.95 -15.86
C VAL A 362 32.42 5.67 -17.27
N TYR A 363 31.68 6.21 -18.24
CA TYR A 363 32.02 6.13 -19.66
C TYR A 363 32.73 7.41 -20.12
N GLY A 364 33.86 7.27 -20.81
CA GLY A 364 34.56 8.40 -21.41
C GLY A 364 35.66 7.96 -22.35
N LYS A 365 35.86 8.71 -23.45
CA LYS A 365 36.85 8.40 -24.50
C LYS A 365 36.77 6.95 -25.03
N GLY A 366 35.55 6.42 -25.16
CA GLY A 366 35.36 5.06 -25.68
C GLY A 366 35.64 3.93 -24.68
N GLN A 367 35.79 4.22 -23.38
CA GLN A 367 36.13 3.23 -22.36
C GLN A 367 35.23 3.34 -21.14
N LEU A 368 34.95 2.20 -20.51
CA LEU A 368 34.32 2.12 -19.20
C LEU A 368 35.37 2.03 -18.09
N ARG A 369 35.12 2.72 -16.99
CA ARG A 369 35.94 2.66 -15.77
C ARG A 369 35.04 2.55 -14.54
N LEU A 370 35.47 1.76 -13.56
CA LEU A 370 34.83 1.72 -12.24
C LEU A 370 35.50 2.73 -11.32
N LEU A 371 34.68 3.60 -10.73
CA LEU A 371 35.12 4.52 -9.70
C LEU A 371 34.33 4.28 -8.41
N PRO A 372 34.98 4.10 -7.25
CA PRO A 372 34.29 4.13 -5.98
C PRO A 372 33.86 5.57 -5.69
N VAL A 373 32.55 5.80 -5.61
CA VAL A 373 31.99 7.13 -5.33
C VAL A 373 31.30 7.12 -3.97
N PRO A 374 31.73 7.93 -2.99
CA PRO A 374 31.03 8.06 -1.71
C PRO A 374 29.57 8.44 -1.93
N VAL A 375 28.63 7.78 -1.23
CA VAL A 375 27.18 8.04 -1.40
C VAL A 375 26.83 9.52 -1.28
N ARG A 376 27.49 10.27 -0.37
CA ARG A 376 27.30 11.72 -0.22
C ARG A 376 27.59 12.54 -1.48
N GLN A 377 28.48 12.06 -2.36
CA GLN A 377 28.82 12.71 -3.63
C GLN A 377 27.82 12.35 -4.74
N LEU A 378 27.02 11.29 -4.58
CA LEU A 378 25.94 10.95 -5.52
C LEU A 378 24.69 11.80 -5.29
N LEU A 379 24.56 12.45 -4.12
CA LEU A 379 23.43 13.33 -3.84
C LEU A 379 23.38 14.50 -4.83
N GLY A 380 22.29 14.58 -5.59
CA GLY A 380 22.08 15.61 -6.61
C GLY A 380 22.81 15.37 -7.93
N GLN A 381 23.56 14.26 -8.08
CA GLN A 381 24.14 13.86 -9.35
C GLN A 381 23.15 13.06 -10.18
N ARG A 382 23.21 13.22 -11.50
CA ARG A 382 22.45 12.39 -12.44
C ARG A 382 23.26 11.14 -12.75
N PHE A 383 22.63 10.00 -12.63
CA PHE A 383 23.18 8.71 -13.05
C PHE A 383 22.07 7.89 -13.68
N VAL A 384 22.45 6.90 -14.47
CA VAL A 384 21.53 5.91 -15.02
C VAL A 384 21.76 4.59 -14.30
N ALA A 385 20.67 4.00 -13.84
CA ALA A 385 20.65 2.62 -13.36
C ALA A 385 20.03 1.75 -14.45
N ILE A 386 20.70 0.65 -14.79
CA ILE A 386 20.21 -0.34 -15.75
C ILE A 386 19.97 -1.63 -14.96
N SER A 387 18.76 -2.15 -15.00
CA SER A 387 18.39 -3.46 -14.46
C SER A 387 17.87 -4.35 -15.59
N HIS A 388 17.66 -5.64 -15.32
CA HIS A 388 17.03 -6.57 -16.29
C HIS A 388 17.68 -6.66 -17.68
N VAL A 389 18.98 -6.40 -17.79
CA VAL A 389 19.73 -6.34 -19.06
C VAL A 389 19.42 -7.49 -20.03
N TRP A 390 19.20 -8.70 -19.53
CA TRP A 390 18.84 -9.86 -20.34
C TRP A 390 17.45 -9.75 -20.97
N ALA A 391 16.44 -9.49 -20.14
CA ALA A 391 15.06 -9.29 -20.55
C ALA A 391 14.91 -8.09 -21.52
N ASP A 392 15.69 -7.04 -21.31
CA ASP A 392 15.70 -5.85 -22.16
C ASP A 392 16.51 -6.04 -23.46
N GLY A 393 17.02 -7.26 -23.70
CA GLY A 393 17.78 -7.57 -24.91
C GLY A 393 19.22 -7.04 -24.91
N LEU A 394 19.71 -6.47 -23.81
CA LEU A 394 21.05 -5.88 -23.69
C LEU A 394 22.11 -6.86 -23.14
N GLY A 395 21.69 -8.03 -22.64
CA GLY A 395 22.57 -9.05 -22.08
C GLY A 395 23.53 -9.64 -23.10
N ASN A 396 24.56 -10.32 -22.63
CA ASN A 396 25.60 -10.93 -23.46
C ASN A 396 25.94 -12.32 -22.91
N ALA A 397 25.72 -13.36 -23.73
CA ALA A 397 25.94 -14.77 -23.40
C ALA A 397 27.40 -15.10 -23.05
N ASP A 398 28.34 -14.35 -23.62
CA ASP A 398 29.76 -14.70 -23.61
C ASP A 398 30.58 -13.90 -22.59
N ALA A 399 30.05 -12.76 -22.11
CA ALA A 399 30.78 -11.85 -21.23
C ALA A 399 29.87 -10.89 -20.44
N ASN A 400 30.33 -10.38 -19.30
CA ASN A 400 29.65 -9.29 -18.59
C ASN A 400 29.93 -7.91 -19.25
N ALA A 401 29.38 -7.72 -20.45
CA ALA A 401 29.63 -6.55 -21.29
C ALA A 401 28.38 -6.14 -22.07
N LEU A 402 28.20 -4.83 -22.30
CA LEU A 402 27.10 -4.27 -23.09
C LEU A 402 27.60 -3.73 -24.44
N PRO A 403 26.76 -3.69 -25.49
CA PRO A 403 27.13 -3.07 -26.76
C PRO A 403 27.54 -1.60 -26.58
N ARG A 404 28.67 -1.18 -27.18
CA ARG A 404 29.14 0.22 -27.14
C ARG A 404 28.05 1.21 -27.56
N CYS A 405 27.32 0.90 -28.64
CA CYS A 405 26.25 1.76 -29.14
C CYS A 405 25.13 2.02 -28.10
N GLN A 406 24.82 1.05 -27.24
CA GLN A 406 23.81 1.20 -26.19
C GLN A 406 24.33 2.07 -25.03
N ILE A 407 25.59 1.89 -24.65
CA ILE A 407 26.24 2.73 -23.62
C ILE A 407 26.29 4.18 -24.08
N GLU A 408 26.72 4.43 -25.32
CA GLU A 408 26.79 5.75 -25.92
C GLU A 408 25.41 6.41 -26.01
N ARG A 409 24.39 5.67 -26.45
CA ARG A 409 23.00 6.14 -26.49
C ARG A 409 22.54 6.67 -25.13
N ILE A 410 22.74 5.87 -24.07
CA ILE A 410 22.30 6.21 -22.71
C ILE A 410 23.02 7.44 -22.15
N GLN A 411 24.20 7.81 -22.66
CA GLN A 411 24.86 9.05 -22.24
C GLN A 411 24.19 10.32 -22.76
N VAL A 412 23.47 10.24 -23.89
CA VAL A 412 22.93 11.40 -24.63
C VAL A 412 21.41 11.52 -24.48
N SER A 413 20.75 10.48 -23.97
CA SER A 413 19.29 10.41 -23.89
C SER A 413 18.70 11.41 -22.88
N ASP A 414 17.67 12.18 -23.28
CA ASP A 414 16.74 12.79 -22.32
C ASP A 414 16.04 11.62 -21.60
N PRO A 415 15.99 11.58 -20.24
CA PRO A 415 15.42 10.46 -19.47
C PRO A 415 13.94 10.10 -19.74
N ARG A 416 13.31 10.68 -20.77
CA ARG A 416 11.95 10.41 -21.23
C ARG A 416 11.86 9.49 -22.46
N GLU A 417 12.98 9.06 -23.03
CA GLU A 417 13.03 8.21 -24.25
C GLU A 417 13.71 6.84 -24.07
N ILE A 418 13.99 6.42 -22.83
CA ILE A 418 14.51 5.06 -22.53
C ILE A 418 13.39 4.17 -22.05
#